data_AF-A0AAV5SXA2-F1
#
_entry.id   AF-A0AAV5SXA2-F1
#
_cell.length_a   1.000
_cell.length_b   1.000
_cell.length_c   1.000
_cell.angle_alpha   90.00
_cell.angle_beta   90.00
_cell.angle_gamma   90.00
#
_symmetry.space_group_name_H-M   'P 1'
#
loop_
_entity.id
_entity.type
_entity.pdbx_description
1 polymer ?
#
loop_
_entity_poly.entity_id
_entity_poly.type
_entity_poly.pdbx_seq_one_letter_code
_entity_poly.pdbx_strand_id
1 'polypeptide(L)'
;NEEMLILNATKRDNIRNHTAINNVVRLGDFKRKHPKVNWDLFLNDEIRALLAPISEDTVVNIIDPAFFEALGTLLTGNRMQIVNDFLMWRLISSFEEYLPRRFRLPGHKFRLWMRGSAEEPEWESCVRIVRTHLPAPLASAYAAEYFTESDRNQAVEMITDLKVAMEQTLVTADWMDEATRTAAIAKLQQMGHKVGFPDWLFNVTHVMAPFEGVKLHGKRYFENALALEKSQFKEILSRLHTVRRTSSQEVWVASIIAVDAFHYFNANEIIFPAGILQFPMFVRDAPSYVNYGAIGMGIGHEITHGYDDLGAQYDGTGNLRGWWRPDTMRVFQNKKQCFIMQYGAKTEPVTGRKLDGRLTVGENIADNG
;
A
#
# COMPACT_ATOMS: atom_id res chain seq x y z
N ASN A 1 -11.45 -14.33 25.11
CA ASN A 1 -11.14 -15.70 24.66
C ASN A 1 -11.64 -15.99 23.25
N GLU A 2 -12.84 -15.56 22.86
CA GLU A 2 -13.43 -15.88 21.55
C GLU A 2 -12.81 -15.09 20.38
N GLU A 3 -12.60 -13.78 20.52
CA GLU A 3 -11.87 -12.96 19.52
C GLU A 3 -10.42 -13.42 19.33
N MET A 4 -9.80 -14.03 20.35
CA MET A 4 -8.46 -14.61 20.23
C MET A 4 -8.42 -15.79 19.27
N LEU A 5 -9.54 -16.49 19.06
CA LEU A 5 -9.63 -17.56 18.05
C LEU A 5 -9.54 -16.97 16.64
N ILE A 6 -10.25 -15.87 16.39
CA ILE A 6 -10.20 -15.14 15.11
C ILE A 6 -8.80 -14.52 14.93
N LEU A 7 -8.26 -13.89 15.97
CA LEU A 7 -6.93 -13.27 15.94
C LEU A 7 -5.83 -14.30 15.64
N ASN A 8 -5.85 -15.46 16.31
CA ASN A 8 -4.90 -16.54 16.05
C ASN A 8 -5.02 -17.10 14.63
N ALA A 9 -6.24 -17.16 14.08
CA ALA A 9 -6.45 -17.58 12.69
C ALA A 9 -5.89 -16.57 11.67
N THR A 10 -5.78 -15.29 12.04
CA THR A 10 -5.26 -14.21 11.17
C THR A 10 -3.78 -13.90 11.37
N LYS A 11 -3.09 -14.64 12.24
CA LYS A 11 -1.69 -14.38 12.54
C LYS A 11 -0.80 -14.82 11.38
N ARG A 12 0.01 -13.89 10.87
CA ARG A 12 0.98 -14.13 9.80
C ARG A 12 2.38 -14.17 10.37
N ASP A 13 3.05 -15.31 10.26
CA ASP A 13 4.41 -15.48 10.80
C ASP A 13 5.51 -14.98 9.85
N ASN A 14 5.19 -14.57 8.61
CA ASN A 14 6.21 -14.12 7.64
C ASN A 14 5.72 -13.07 6.63
N ILE A 15 5.45 -11.84 7.10
CA ILE A 15 5.00 -10.73 6.22
C ILE A 15 6.12 -10.12 5.35
N ARG A 16 7.40 -10.43 5.64
CA ARG A 16 8.56 -9.88 4.90
C ARG A 16 9.20 -10.87 3.90
N ASN A 17 8.54 -11.98 3.62
CA ASN A 17 8.91 -12.90 2.54
C ASN A 17 7.76 -12.99 1.53
N HIS A 18 7.80 -12.16 0.50
CA HIS A 18 6.75 -12.10 -0.49
C HIS A 18 6.65 -13.39 -1.32
N THR A 19 7.76 -14.13 -1.46
CA THR A 19 7.76 -15.46 -2.11
C THR A 19 6.91 -16.47 -1.33
N ALA A 20 6.90 -16.38 0.00
CA ALA A 20 6.11 -17.28 0.85
C ALA A 20 4.59 -17.00 0.82
N ILE A 21 4.16 -15.81 0.37
CA ILE A 21 2.74 -15.42 0.27
C ILE A 21 2.19 -15.47 -1.17
N ASN A 22 2.97 -16.00 -2.10
CA ASN A 22 2.56 -16.23 -3.49
C ASN A 22 2.03 -17.66 -3.68
N ASN A 23 0.87 -17.96 -3.12
CA ASN A 23 0.24 -19.29 -3.17
C ASN A 23 -0.85 -19.31 -4.24
N VAL A 24 -0.43 -19.58 -5.47
CA VAL A 24 -1.28 -19.52 -6.65
C VAL A 24 -2.05 -20.83 -6.85
N VAL A 25 -3.38 -20.75 -6.97
CA VAL A 25 -4.27 -21.90 -7.22
C VAL A 25 -5.36 -21.55 -8.23
N ARG A 26 -6.05 -22.55 -8.79
CA ARG A 26 -7.29 -22.32 -9.56
C ARG A 26 -8.45 -22.05 -8.59
N LEU A 27 -9.34 -21.14 -8.95
CA LEU A 27 -10.51 -20.78 -8.15
C LEU A 27 -11.35 -22.02 -7.79
N GLY A 28 -11.55 -22.94 -8.73
CA GLY A 28 -12.33 -24.15 -8.47
C GLY A 28 -11.67 -25.13 -7.51
N ASP A 29 -10.34 -25.24 -7.55
CA ASP A 29 -9.59 -26.03 -6.56
C ASP A 29 -9.72 -25.43 -5.16
N PHE A 30 -9.60 -24.10 -5.07
CA PHE A 30 -9.78 -23.37 -3.82
C PHE A 30 -11.19 -23.57 -3.22
N LYS A 31 -12.24 -23.43 -4.04
CA LYS A 31 -13.62 -23.66 -3.62
C LYS A 31 -13.84 -25.07 -3.09
N ARG A 32 -13.32 -26.09 -3.79
CA ARG A 32 -13.41 -27.50 -3.36
C ARG A 32 -12.67 -27.76 -2.05
N LYS A 33 -11.51 -27.12 -1.86
CA LYS A 33 -10.70 -27.27 -0.64
C LYS A 33 -11.34 -26.61 0.58
N HIS A 34 -12.07 -25.50 0.39
CA HIS A 34 -12.70 -24.75 1.48
C HIS A 34 -14.24 -24.70 1.37
N PRO A 35 -14.95 -25.86 1.44
CA PRO A 35 -16.38 -25.95 1.12
C PRO A 35 -17.31 -25.39 2.21
N LYS A 36 -16.76 -24.98 3.36
CA LYS A 36 -17.54 -24.40 4.48
C LYS A 36 -18.10 -23.02 4.18
N VAL A 37 -17.53 -22.33 3.19
CA VAL A 37 -18.04 -21.07 2.67
C VAL A 37 -18.78 -21.37 1.36
N ASN A 38 -20.00 -20.85 1.21
CA ASN A 38 -20.70 -20.89 -0.06
C ASN A 38 -20.10 -19.81 -0.98
N TRP A 39 -19.03 -20.17 -1.69
CA TRP A 39 -18.30 -19.25 -2.57
C TRP A 39 -19.13 -18.78 -3.76
N ASP A 40 -20.12 -19.55 -4.20
CA ASP A 40 -21.02 -19.12 -5.28
C ASP A 40 -22.01 -18.06 -4.79
N LEU A 41 -22.44 -18.13 -3.53
CA LEU A 41 -23.18 -17.04 -2.88
C LEU A 41 -22.30 -15.82 -2.61
N PHE A 42 -21.04 -16.02 -2.20
CA PHE A 42 -20.09 -14.93 -1.97
C PHE A 42 -19.75 -14.20 -3.28
N LEU A 43 -19.44 -14.94 -4.35
CA LEU A 43 -19.27 -14.43 -5.70
C LEU A 43 -20.62 -14.46 -6.42
N ASN A 44 -21.58 -13.66 -5.94
CA ASN A 44 -22.89 -13.53 -6.59
C ASN A 44 -22.79 -12.91 -7.99
N ASP A 45 -23.92 -12.85 -8.70
CA ASP A 45 -23.96 -12.36 -10.10
C ASP A 45 -23.44 -10.92 -10.25
N GLU A 46 -23.70 -10.03 -9.27
CA GLU A 46 -23.20 -8.65 -9.30
C GLU A 46 -21.68 -8.61 -9.20
N ILE A 47 -21.10 -9.34 -8.24
CA ILE A 47 -19.65 -9.41 -8.05
C ILE A 47 -18.98 -10.10 -9.25
N ARG A 48 -19.58 -11.17 -9.79
CA ARG A 48 -19.06 -11.85 -10.98
C ARG A 48 -19.07 -10.96 -12.21
N ALA A 49 -20.13 -10.16 -12.40
CA ALA A 49 -20.21 -9.23 -13.52
C ALA A 49 -19.08 -8.18 -13.45
N LEU A 50 -18.76 -7.69 -12.26
CA LEU A 50 -17.65 -6.74 -12.04
C LEU A 50 -16.28 -7.38 -12.23
N LEU A 51 -16.12 -8.65 -11.83
CA LEU A 51 -14.87 -9.40 -11.93
C LEU A 51 -14.67 -10.11 -13.28
N ALA A 52 -15.61 -9.98 -14.23
CA ALA A 52 -15.58 -10.78 -15.45
C ALA A 52 -14.38 -10.43 -16.36
N PRO A 53 -13.78 -11.42 -17.06
CA PRO A 53 -14.12 -12.85 -17.02
C PRO A 53 -13.50 -13.61 -15.82
N ILE A 54 -14.36 -14.21 -15.00
CA ILE A 54 -13.99 -15.13 -13.91
C ILE A 54 -14.62 -16.51 -14.13
N SER A 55 -13.83 -17.58 -13.94
CA SER A 55 -14.26 -18.98 -14.08
C SER A 55 -13.57 -19.85 -13.03
N GLU A 56 -13.92 -21.14 -12.99
CA GLU A 56 -13.25 -22.11 -12.13
C GLU A 56 -11.74 -22.25 -12.44
N ASP A 57 -11.32 -21.90 -13.66
CA ASP A 57 -9.93 -21.89 -14.10
C ASP A 57 -9.18 -20.59 -13.78
N THR A 58 -9.87 -19.56 -13.28
CA THR A 58 -9.24 -18.30 -12.89
C THR A 58 -8.18 -18.55 -11.83
N VAL A 59 -7.00 -18.00 -12.09
CA VAL A 59 -5.86 -18.08 -11.19
C VAL A 59 -6.04 -17.07 -10.06
N VAL A 60 -6.02 -17.52 -8.81
CA VAL A 60 -6.13 -16.70 -7.61
C VAL A 60 -4.91 -16.89 -6.72
N ASN A 61 -4.43 -15.80 -6.11
CA ASN A 61 -3.36 -15.86 -5.12
C ASN A 61 -3.94 -15.91 -3.71
N ILE A 62 -3.61 -16.95 -2.96
CA ILE A 62 -4.02 -17.13 -1.56
C ILE A 62 -2.91 -16.61 -0.65
N ILE A 63 -3.04 -15.37 -0.19
CA ILE A 63 -2.01 -14.71 0.63
C ILE A 63 -1.72 -15.47 1.92
N ASP A 64 -2.76 -16.06 2.53
CA ASP A 64 -2.66 -16.77 3.81
C ASP A 64 -3.48 -18.09 3.74
N PRO A 65 -2.87 -19.19 3.29
CA PRO A 65 -3.55 -20.48 3.23
C PRO A 65 -3.98 -20.99 4.61
N ALA A 66 -3.18 -20.72 5.66
CA ALA A 66 -3.46 -21.17 7.02
C ALA A 66 -4.72 -20.52 7.59
N PHE A 67 -4.97 -19.24 7.26
CA PHE A 67 -6.22 -18.57 7.60
C PHE A 67 -7.44 -19.33 7.09
N PHE A 68 -7.44 -19.81 5.84
CA PHE A 68 -8.60 -20.51 5.28
C PHE A 68 -8.82 -21.91 5.88
N GLU A 69 -7.76 -22.59 6.32
CA GLU A 69 -7.88 -23.81 7.12
C GLU A 69 -8.51 -23.53 8.49
N ALA A 70 -8.03 -22.49 9.18
CA ALA A 70 -8.55 -22.07 10.47
C ALA A 70 -10.01 -21.57 10.37
N LEU A 71 -10.35 -20.85 9.30
CA LEU A 71 -11.72 -20.40 9.02
C LEU A 71 -12.68 -21.58 8.89
N GLY A 72 -12.28 -22.65 8.19
CA GLY A 72 -13.08 -23.88 8.12
C GLY A 72 -13.42 -24.47 9.50
N THR A 73 -12.51 -24.33 10.46
CA THR A 73 -12.70 -24.75 11.85
C THR A 73 -13.59 -23.78 12.66
N LEU A 74 -13.52 -22.48 12.38
CA LEU A 74 -14.37 -21.46 13.00
C LEU A 74 -15.83 -21.55 12.55
N LEU A 75 -16.07 -21.97 11.31
CA LEU A 75 -17.41 -22.11 10.73
C LEU A 75 -18.11 -23.42 11.13
N THR A 76 -17.91 -23.90 12.36
CA THR A 76 -18.53 -25.13 12.87
C THR A 76 -19.14 -24.97 14.26
N GLY A 77 -20.33 -25.55 14.47
CA GLY A 77 -21.01 -25.59 15.78
C GLY A 77 -21.30 -24.21 16.37
N ASN A 78 -21.15 -24.07 17.69
CA ASN A 78 -21.45 -22.84 18.42
C ASN A 78 -20.51 -21.65 18.09
N ARG A 79 -19.43 -21.89 17.33
CA ARG A 79 -18.49 -20.83 16.91
C ARG A 79 -19.05 -19.95 15.79
N MET A 80 -20.09 -20.40 15.08
CA MET A 80 -20.73 -19.58 14.04
C MET A 80 -21.36 -18.31 14.62
N GLN A 81 -21.91 -18.37 15.83
CA GLN A 81 -22.46 -17.18 16.49
C GLN A 81 -21.36 -16.15 16.77
N ILE A 82 -20.19 -16.61 17.24
CA ILE A 82 -19.02 -15.75 17.46
C ILE A 82 -18.60 -15.05 16.17
N VAL A 83 -18.54 -15.79 15.05
CA VAL A 83 -18.19 -15.22 13.74
C VAL A 83 -19.25 -14.22 13.29
N ASN A 84 -20.53 -14.53 13.45
CA ASN A 84 -21.63 -13.61 13.13
C ASN A 84 -21.54 -12.31 13.94
N ASP A 85 -21.41 -12.41 15.27
CA ASP A 85 -21.35 -11.26 16.16
C ASP A 85 -20.12 -10.39 15.85
N PHE A 86 -18.98 -11.03 15.56
CA PHE A 86 -17.79 -10.35 15.07
C PHE A 86 -18.05 -9.61 13.74
N LEU A 87 -18.64 -10.25 12.74
CA LEU A 87 -18.95 -9.60 11.45
C LEU A 87 -19.93 -8.44 11.60
N MET A 88 -20.95 -8.58 12.45
CA MET A 88 -21.89 -7.50 12.77
C MET A 88 -21.18 -6.33 13.46
N TRP A 89 -20.27 -6.61 14.41
CA TRP A 89 -19.46 -5.59 15.05
C TRP A 89 -18.54 -4.87 14.05
N ARG A 90 -17.90 -5.61 13.13
CA ARG A 90 -17.08 -5.03 12.05
C ARG A 90 -17.92 -4.13 11.15
N LEU A 91 -19.13 -4.54 10.78
CA LEU A 91 -20.05 -3.72 9.99
C LEU A 91 -20.41 -2.42 10.71
N ILE A 92 -20.80 -2.49 11.99
CA ILE A 92 -21.12 -1.31 12.79
C ILE A 92 -19.89 -0.38 12.89
N SER A 93 -18.72 -0.95 13.18
CA SER A 93 -17.47 -0.19 13.32
C SER A 93 -17.02 0.48 12.01
N SER A 94 -17.32 -0.11 10.86
CA SER A 94 -17.01 0.47 9.55
C SER A 94 -17.88 1.68 9.21
N PHE A 95 -19.10 1.75 9.75
CA PHE A 95 -20.05 2.81 9.44
C PHE A 95 -20.33 3.78 10.60
N GLU A 96 -19.74 3.55 11.78
CA GLU A 96 -20.01 4.38 12.97
C GLU A 96 -19.70 5.86 12.73
N GLU A 97 -18.67 6.17 11.92
CA GLU A 97 -18.24 7.55 11.64
C GLU A 97 -19.29 8.37 10.88
N TYR A 98 -20.25 7.71 10.23
CA TYR A 98 -21.33 8.35 9.49
C TYR A 98 -22.62 8.53 10.32
N LEU A 99 -22.59 8.14 11.59
CA LEU A 99 -23.74 8.17 12.49
C LEU A 99 -23.69 9.37 13.45
N PRO A 100 -24.83 9.73 14.10
CA PRO A 100 -24.86 10.74 15.14
C PRO A 100 -23.83 10.49 16.24
N ARG A 101 -23.32 11.56 16.84
CA ARG A 101 -22.24 11.54 17.84
C ARG A 101 -22.38 10.49 18.94
N ARG A 102 -23.61 10.19 19.38
CA ARG A 102 -23.89 9.15 20.41
C ARG A 102 -23.35 7.76 20.02
N PHE A 103 -23.29 7.45 18.73
CA PHE A 103 -22.76 6.19 18.21
C PHE A 103 -21.24 6.26 17.96
N ARG A 104 -20.70 7.45 17.61
CA ARG A 104 -19.26 7.67 17.41
C ARG A 104 -18.48 7.71 18.72
N LEU A 105 -19.08 8.25 19.78
CA LEU A 105 -18.39 8.52 21.04
C LEU A 105 -17.75 7.28 21.70
N PRO A 106 -18.40 6.10 21.75
CA PRO A 106 -17.75 4.88 22.24
C PRO A 106 -16.49 4.51 21.45
N GLY A 107 -16.56 4.55 20.11
CA GLY A 107 -15.41 4.28 19.24
C GLY A 107 -14.27 5.29 19.44
N HIS A 108 -14.58 6.58 19.61
CA HIS A 108 -13.58 7.60 19.94
C HIS A 108 -12.93 7.37 21.30
N LYS A 109 -13.71 7.05 22.35
CA LYS A 109 -13.16 6.72 23.67
C LYS A 109 -12.25 5.50 23.62
N PHE A 110 -12.63 4.47 22.85
CA PHE A 110 -11.80 3.29 22.64
C PHE A 110 -10.50 3.65 21.91
N ARG A 111 -10.55 4.45 20.83
CA ARG A 111 -9.35 4.93 20.12
C ARG A 111 -8.44 5.78 21.00
N LEU A 112 -9.01 6.67 21.82
CA LEU A 112 -8.27 7.46 22.79
C LEU A 112 -7.55 6.58 23.80
N TRP A 113 -8.23 5.57 24.35
CA TRP A 113 -7.63 4.63 25.29
C TRP A 113 -6.53 3.77 24.64
N MET A 114 -6.77 3.26 23.43
CA MET A 114 -5.85 2.37 22.71
C MET A 114 -4.62 3.09 22.13
N ARG A 115 -4.80 4.30 21.59
CA ARG A 115 -3.80 4.99 20.76
C ARG A 115 -3.45 6.39 21.25
N GLY A 116 -4.12 6.90 22.28
CA GLY A 116 -3.98 8.29 22.71
C GLY A 116 -4.58 9.31 21.73
N SER A 117 -5.32 8.86 20.70
CA SER A 117 -5.87 9.73 19.66
C SER A 117 -7.09 10.51 20.18
N ALA A 118 -6.95 11.83 20.30
CA ALA A 118 -8.06 12.73 20.63
C ALA A 118 -9.13 12.76 19.52
N GLU A 119 -10.33 13.25 19.84
CA GLU A 119 -11.36 13.51 18.83
C GLU A 119 -10.88 14.67 17.93
N GLU A 120 -10.79 14.41 16.63
CA GLU A 120 -10.45 15.42 15.63
C GLU A 120 -11.61 16.44 15.48
N PRO A 121 -11.32 17.72 15.17
CA PRO A 121 -12.35 18.69 14.83
C PRO A 121 -13.24 18.19 13.69
N GLU A 122 -14.54 18.51 13.74
CA GLU A 122 -15.52 17.98 12.78
C GLU A 122 -15.19 18.31 11.32
N TRP A 123 -14.60 19.47 11.05
CA TRP A 123 -14.17 19.85 9.71
C TRP A 123 -13.02 18.96 9.19
N GLU A 124 -12.11 18.50 10.05
CA GLU A 124 -11.02 17.58 9.67
C GLU A 124 -11.59 16.20 9.33
N SER A 125 -12.55 15.70 10.11
CA SER A 125 -13.28 14.47 9.75
C SER A 125 -13.95 14.58 8.38
N CYS A 126 -14.61 15.71 8.09
CA CYS A 126 -15.24 15.96 6.80
C CYS A 126 -14.21 15.94 5.66
N VAL A 127 -13.06 16.61 5.82
CA VAL A 127 -11.98 16.61 4.82
C VAL A 127 -11.42 15.20 4.62
N ARG A 128 -11.19 14.45 5.70
CA ARG A 128 -10.73 13.06 5.64
C ARG A 128 -11.71 12.17 4.85
N ILE A 129 -13.01 12.33 5.09
CA ILE A 129 -14.05 11.58 4.39
C ILE A 129 -14.12 11.95 2.91
N VAL A 130 -13.99 13.23 2.56
CA VAL A 130 -13.88 13.65 1.15
C VAL A 130 -12.62 13.07 0.51
N ARG A 131 -11.47 13.08 1.20
CA ARG A 131 -10.23 12.47 0.71
C ARG A 131 -10.36 10.97 0.48
N THR A 132 -11.04 10.25 1.37
CA THR A 132 -11.31 8.81 1.22
C THR A 132 -12.26 8.54 0.06
N HIS A 133 -13.37 9.29 -0.03
CA HIS A 133 -14.46 8.97 -0.95
C HIS A 133 -14.34 9.57 -2.34
N LEU A 134 -13.72 10.75 -2.44
CA LEU A 134 -13.56 11.53 -3.67
C LEU A 134 -12.08 11.88 -3.90
N PRO A 135 -11.16 10.88 -3.93
CA PRO A 135 -9.73 11.14 -3.96
C PRO A 135 -9.28 11.89 -5.22
N ALA A 136 -9.77 11.51 -6.41
CA ALA A 136 -9.37 12.17 -7.66
C ALA A 136 -9.98 13.58 -7.81
N PRO A 137 -11.28 13.83 -7.53
CA PRO A 137 -11.83 15.18 -7.52
C PRO A 137 -11.09 16.13 -6.55
N LEU A 138 -10.82 15.67 -5.32
CA LEU A 138 -10.10 16.47 -4.34
C LEU A 138 -8.65 16.73 -4.79
N ALA A 139 -7.98 15.70 -5.32
CA ALA A 139 -6.63 15.84 -5.84
C ALA A 139 -6.53 16.83 -7.00
N SER A 140 -7.52 16.82 -7.91
CA SER A 140 -7.58 17.77 -9.03
C SER A 140 -7.67 19.22 -8.53
N ALA A 141 -8.53 19.47 -7.54
CA ALA A 141 -8.64 20.79 -6.91
C ALA A 141 -7.35 21.20 -6.17
N TYR A 142 -6.74 20.28 -5.42
CA TYR A 142 -5.48 20.54 -4.71
C TYR A 142 -4.33 20.84 -5.67
N ALA A 143 -4.15 20.02 -6.70
CA ALA A 143 -3.08 20.16 -7.67
C ALA A 143 -3.18 21.47 -8.45
N ALA A 144 -4.39 21.91 -8.80
CA ALA A 144 -4.62 23.17 -9.49
C ALA A 144 -4.18 24.41 -8.67
N GLU A 145 -4.29 24.33 -7.34
CA GLU A 145 -3.98 25.46 -6.44
C GLU A 145 -2.53 25.44 -5.95
N TYR A 146 -2.01 24.27 -5.60
CA TYR A 146 -0.77 24.16 -4.80
C TYR A 146 0.43 23.57 -5.55
N PHE A 147 0.24 23.01 -6.74
CA PHE A 147 1.31 22.33 -7.47
C PHE A 147 1.61 23.00 -8.81
N THR A 148 2.89 23.08 -9.15
CA THR A 148 3.33 23.64 -10.44
C THR A 148 4.21 22.65 -11.19
N GLU A 149 4.28 22.78 -12.52
CA GLU A 149 5.20 21.97 -13.33
C GLU A 149 6.68 22.20 -12.98
N SER A 150 7.02 23.35 -12.41
CA SER A 150 8.37 23.60 -11.87
C SER A 150 8.72 22.63 -10.73
N ASP A 151 7.76 22.35 -9.83
CA ASP A 151 7.95 21.41 -8.72
C ASP A 151 8.20 20.00 -9.25
N ARG A 152 7.45 19.59 -10.28
CA ARG A 152 7.66 18.31 -10.97
C ARG A 152 9.06 18.22 -11.56
N ASN A 153 9.48 19.23 -12.31
CA ASN A 153 10.75 19.21 -13.02
C ASN A 153 11.95 19.14 -12.06
N GLN A 154 11.93 19.90 -10.96
CA GLN A 154 12.98 19.85 -9.95
C GLN A 154 13.08 18.47 -9.27
N ALA A 155 11.94 17.85 -8.96
CA ALA A 155 11.93 16.51 -8.39
C ALA A 155 12.46 15.45 -9.39
N VAL A 156 12.11 15.56 -10.68
CA VAL A 156 12.63 14.67 -11.74
C VAL A 156 14.15 14.84 -11.94
N GLU A 157 14.67 16.06 -11.82
CA GLU A 157 16.11 16.33 -11.84
C GLU A 157 16.81 15.62 -10.67
N MET A 158 16.31 15.78 -9.44
CA MET A 158 16.87 15.10 -8.26
C MET A 158 16.79 13.57 -8.38
N ILE A 159 15.70 13.02 -8.91
CA ILE A 159 15.60 11.57 -9.20
C ILE A 159 16.70 11.12 -10.17
N THR A 160 16.95 11.90 -11.21
CA THR A 160 17.98 11.58 -12.21
C THR A 160 19.36 11.53 -11.55
N ASP A 161 19.69 12.54 -10.76
CA ASP A 161 20.97 12.64 -10.06
C ASP A 161 21.17 11.51 -9.04
N LEU A 162 20.14 11.20 -8.25
CA LEU A 162 20.21 10.15 -7.23
C LEU A 162 20.25 8.76 -7.83
N LYS A 163 19.65 8.54 -9.01
CA LYS A 163 19.88 7.30 -9.79
C LYS A 163 21.33 7.20 -10.26
N VAL A 164 21.96 8.29 -10.70
CA VAL A 164 23.40 8.28 -11.05
C VAL A 164 24.26 7.96 -9.82
N ALA A 165 23.97 8.55 -8.67
CA ALA A 165 24.67 8.27 -7.42
C ALA A 165 24.52 6.80 -7.00
N MET A 166 23.30 6.25 -7.08
CA MET A 166 23.05 4.83 -6.78
C MET A 166 23.76 3.90 -7.77
N GLU A 167 23.83 4.24 -9.05
CA GLU A 167 24.60 3.47 -10.04
C GLU A 167 26.08 3.41 -9.66
N GLN A 168 26.68 4.53 -9.23
CA GLN A 168 28.07 4.55 -8.75
C GLN A 168 28.27 3.68 -7.50
N THR A 169 27.33 3.71 -6.56
CA THR A 169 27.33 2.81 -5.38
C THR A 169 27.26 1.35 -5.81
N LEU A 170 26.40 1.00 -6.76
CA LEU A 170 26.30 -0.36 -7.30
C LEU A 170 27.58 -0.78 -8.04
N VAL A 171 28.22 0.11 -8.80
CA VAL A 171 29.49 -0.18 -9.51
C VAL A 171 30.63 -0.45 -8.52
N THR A 172 30.68 0.25 -7.40
CA THR A 172 31.79 0.17 -6.43
C THR A 172 31.56 -0.83 -5.29
N ALA A 173 30.36 -1.41 -5.16
CA ALA A 173 30.04 -2.40 -4.14
C ALA A 173 30.94 -3.66 -4.23
N ASP A 174 31.93 -3.79 -3.36
CA ASP A 174 32.93 -4.87 -3.35
C ASP A 174 32.39 -6.26 -3.00
N TRP A 175 31.17 -6.31 -2.47
CA TRP A 175 30.53 -7.51 -1.93
C TRP A 175 29.59 -8.21 -2.91
N MET A 176 29.40 -7.63 -4.10
CA MET A 176 28.47 -8.11 -5.13
C MET A 176 29.22 -8.72 -6.32
N ASP A 177 28.84 -9.92 -6.73
CA ASP A 177 29.37 -10.51 -7.96
C ASP A 177 28.95 -9.74 -9.22
N GLU A 178 29.72 -9.87 -10.30
CA GLU A 178 29.51 -9.15 -11.56
C GLU A 178 28.12 -9.36 -12.17
N ALA A 179 27.58 -10.58 -12.12
CA ALA A 179 26.28 -10.88 -12.71
C ALA A 179 25.15 -10.23 -11.91
N THR A 180 25.20 -10.32 -10.57
CA THR A 180 24.22 -9.65 -9.71
C THR A 180 24.33 -8.13 -9.83
N ARG A 181 25.54 -7.57 -9.95
CA ARG A 181 25.79 -6.14 -10.18
C ARG A 181 25.18 -5.65 -11.48
N THR A 182 25.42 -6.37 -12.57
CA THR A 182 24.83 -6.05 -13.87
C THR A 182 23.31 -6.07 -13.82
N ALA A 183 22.72 -7.06 -13.14
CA ALA A 183 21.27 -7.15 -12.95
C ALA A 183 20.71 -6.01 -12.07
N ALA A 184 21.44 -5.60 -11.02
CA ALA A 184 21.06 -4.49 -10.15
C ALA A 184 21.09 -3.15 -10.91
N ILE A 185 22.13 -2.88 -11.70
CA ILE A 185 22.22 -1.69 -12.55
C ILE A 185 21.09 -1.68 -13.58
N ALA A 186 20.82 -2.81 -14.24
CA ALA A 186 19.71 -2.91 -15.18
C ALA A 186 18.35 -2.66 -14.50
N LYS A 187 18.15 -3.13 -13.26
CA LYS A 187 16.97 -2.83 -12.45
C LYS A 187 16.85 -1.32 -12.16
N LEU A 188 17.95 -0.67 -11.79
CA LEU A 188 17.97 0.79 -11.56
C LEU A 188 17.59 1.55 -12.83
N GLN A 189 18.17 1.19 -13.97
CA GLN A 189 17.91 1.84 -15.25
C GLN A 189 16.44 1.68 -15.67
N GLN A 190 15.85 0.50 -15.43
CA GLN A 190 14.43 0.23 -15.67
C GLN A 190 13.48 0.87 -14.66
N MET A 191 13.99 1.37 -13.52
CA MET A 191 13.16 1.93 -12.47
C MET A 191 12.44 3.19 -12.97
N GLY A 192 11.12 3.12 -13.05
CA GLY A 192 10.28 4.25 -13.44
C GLY A 192 10.09 5.25 -12.30
N HIS A 193 9.47 6.39 -12.61
CA HIS A 193 9.04 7.34 -11.59
C HIS A 193 7.70 7.98 -11.93
N LYS A 194 6.95 8.37 -10.90
CA LYS A 194 5.75 9.21 -10.96
C LYS A 194 5.91 10.36 -9.98
N VAL A 195 5.71 11.58 -10.46
CA VAL A 195 5.92 12.80 -9.68
C VAL A 195 4.69 13.69 -9.80
N GLY A 196 4.18 14.21 -8.68
CA GLY A 196 2.98 15.04 -8.63
C GLY A 196 1.70 14.23 -8.84
N PHE A 197 1.24 14.18 -10.08
CA PHE A 197 -0.05 13.58 -10.47
C PHE A 197 -0.04 13.06 -11.92
N PRO A 198 -1.00 12.18 -12.29
CA PRO A 198 -1.16 11.73 -13.67
C PRO A 198 -1.72 12.81 -14.59
N ASP A 199 -1.37 12.73 -15.87
CA ASP A 199 -1.84 13.66 -16.91
C ASP A 199 -3.37 13.75 -17.02
N TRP A 200 -4.08 12.66 -16.71
CA TRP A 200 -5.54 12.61 -16.76
C TRP A 200 -6.22 13.39 -15.63
N LEU A 201 -5.51 13.85 -14.59
CA LEU A 201 -6.10 14.43 -13.37
C LEU A 201 -6.98 15.66 -13.63
N PHE A 202 -6.73 16.40 -14.72
CA PHE A 202 -7.55 17.58 -15.09
C PHE A 202 -8.64 17.26 -16.12
N ASN A 203 -8.74 15.99 -16.56
CA ASN A 203 -9.85 15.54 -17.40
C ASN A 203 -11.05 15.19 -16.51
N VAL A 204 -12.02 16.11 -16.44
CA VAL A 204 -13.24 15.96 -15.63
C VAL A 204 -13.99 14.67 -15.95
N THR A 205 -14.07 14.26 -17.22
CA THR A 205 -14.74 13.02 -17.61
C THR A 205 -14.06 11.80 -16.98
N HIS A 206 -12.73 11.77 -16.98
CA HIS A 206 -11.96 10.68 -16.37
C HIS A 206 -12.11 10.70 -14.83
N VAL A 207 -11.95 11.87 -14.21
CA VAL A 207 -12.03 12.06 -12.76
C VAL A 207 -13.41 11.68 -12.20
N MET A 208 -14.48 11.95 -12.95
CA MET A 208 -15.86 11.71 -12.52
C MET A 208 -16.39 10.33 -12.92
N ALA A 209 -15.73 9.61 -13.83
CA ALA A 209 -16.19 8.30 -14.34
C ALA A 209 -16.51 7.28 -13.22
N PRO A 210 -15.68 7.13 -12.16
CA PRO A 210 -16.00 6.18 -11.08
C PRO A 210 -17.32 6.50 -10.36
N PHE A 211 -17.76 7.77 -10.40
CA PHE A 211 -18.94 8.27 -9.70
C PHE A 211 -20.16 8.41 -10.62
N GLU A 212 -20.13 7.83 -11.81
CA GLU A 212 -21.27 7.86 -12.73
C GLU A 212 -22.54 7.31 -12.07
N GLY A 213 -23.63 8.07 -12.15
CA GLY A 213 -24.91 7.72 -11.53
C GLY A 213 -24.99 7.93 -10.01
N VAL A 214 -23.90 8.30 -9.33
CA VAL A 214 -23.92 8.65 -7.91
C VAL A 214 -24.60 10.00 -7.72
N LYS A 215 -25.61 10.05 -6.83
CA LYS A 215 -26.32 11.29 -6.47
C LYS A 215 -26.14 11.57 -4.99
N LEU A 216 -25.50 12.70 -4.68
CA LEU A 216 -25.29 13.15 -3.32
C LEU A 216 -26.37 14.14 -2.91
N HIS A 217 -26.80 14.04 -1.65
CA HIS A 217 -27.84 14.91 -1.08
C HIS A 217 -27.31 15.61 0.19
N GLY A 218 -27.43 16.93 0.26
CA GLY A 218 -26.84 17.73 1.35
C GLY A 218 -27.35 17.43 2.76
N LYS A 219 -28.46 16.69 2.91
CA LYS A 219 -29.03 16.29 4.21
C LYS A 219 -28.99 14.78 4.47
N ARG A 220 -28.33 13.99 3.62
CA ARG A 220 -28.32 12.52 3.70
C ARG A 220 -26.91 11.95 3.78
N TYR A 221 -26.22 12.29 4.86
CA TYR A 221 -24.80 12.00 5.03
C TYR A 221 -24.46 10.51 4.97
N PHE A 222 -25.19 9.66 5.70
CA PHE A 222 -24.99 8.20 5.68
C PHE A 222 -25.26 7.58 4.30
N GLU A 223 -26.33 8.02 3.62
CA GLU A 223 -26.68 7.54 2.28
C GLU A 223 -25.61 7.94 1.25
N ASN A 224 -25.07 9.16 1.36
CA ASN A 224 -23.98 9.63 0.51
C ASN A 224 -22.74 8.76 0.68
N ALA A 225 -22.32 8.50 1.92
CA ALA A 225 -21.17 7.65 2.21
C ALA A 225 -21.38 6.22 1.64
N LEU A 226 -22.55 5.63 1.84
CA LEU A 226 -22.87 4.32 1.30
C LEU A 226 -22.88 4.29 -0.24
N ALA A 227 -23.35 5.35 -0.89
CA ALA A 227 -23.33 5.46 -2.35
C ALA A 227 -21.89 5.55 -2.90
N LEU A 228 -21.02 6.30 -2.21
CA LEU A 228 -19.61 6.44 -2.57
C LEU A 228 -18.85 5.13 -2.33
N GLU A 229 -19.02 4.46 -1.18
CA GLU A 229 -18.46 3.13 -0.90
C GLU A 229 -18.81 2.11 -2.00
N LYS A 230 -20.08 2.09 -2.43
CA LYS A 230 -20.52 1.19 -3.52
C LYS A 230 -19.84 1.51 -4.85
N SER A 231 -19.68 2.80 -5.17
CA SER A 231 -18.98 3.24 -6.38
C SER A 231 -17.50 2.84 -6.34
N GLN A 232 -16.81 3.05 -5.22
CA GLN A 232 -15.43 2.63 -5.04
C GLN A 232 -15.24 1.11 -5.11
N PHE A 233 -16.13 0.36 -4.47
CA PHE A 233 -16.10 -1.10 -4.53
C PHE A 233 -16.23 -1.61 -5.97
N LYS A 234 -17.15 -1.03 -6.75
CA LYS A 234 -17.30 -1.35 -8.19
C LYS A 234 -16.04 -1.04 -8.98
N GLU A 235 -15.45 0.14 -8.76
CA GLU A 235 -14.22 0.57 -9.41
C GLU A 235 -13.02 -0.32 -9.06
N ILE A 236 -12.88 -0.77 -7.81
CA ILE A 236 -11.79 -1.67 -7.42
C ILE A 236 -11.95 -3.03 -8.10
N LEU A 237 -13.17 -3.60 -8.12
CA LEU A 237 -13.40 -4.91 -8.71
C LEU A 237 -13.28 -4.91 -10.25
N SER A 238 -13.66 -3.82 -10.92
CA SER A 238 -13.56 -3.70 -12.38
C SER A 238 -12.10 -3.77 -12.89
N ARG A 239 -11.12 -3.53 -12.01
CA ARG A 239 -9.70 -3.45 -12.37
C ARG A 239 -9.00 -4.78 -12.59
N LEU A 240 -9.59 -5.92 -12.19
CA LEU A 240 -8.93 -7.23 -12.23
C LEU A 240 -8.32 -7.57 -13.62
N HIS A 241 -8.93 -7.11 -14.70
CA HIS A 241 -8.49 -7.36 -16.07
C HIS A 241 -7.99 -6.13 -16.83
N THR A 242 -8.02 -4.94 -16.22
CA THR A 242 -7.60 -3.69 -16.88
C THR A 242 -6.13 -3.39 -16.69
N VAL A 243 -5.52 -3.82 -15.57
CA VAL A 243 -4.12 -3.51 -15.22
C VAL A 243 -3.11 -4.03 -16.25
N ARG A 244 -3.41 -5.13 -16.97
CA ARG A 244 -2.56 -5.62 -18.07
C ARG A 244 -2.71 -4.85 -19.38
N ARG A 245 -3.74 -3.99 -19.49
CA ARG A 245 -4.13 -3.28 -20.73
C ARG A 245 -3.85 -1.78 -20.66
N THR A 246 -3.85 -1.19 -19.46
CA THR A 246 -3.47 0.20 -19.22
C THR A 246 -1.96 0.33 -19.09
N SER A 247 -1.37 1.41 -19.61
CA SER A 247 0.07 1.66 -19.42
C SER A 247 0.36 1.81 -17.92
N SER A 248 1.52 1.35 -17.45
CA SER A 248 1.92 1.51 -16.04
C SER A 248 1.86 2.97 -15.58
N GLN A 249 2.06 3.92 -16.52
CA GLN A 249 2.01 5.36 -16.28
C GLN A 249 0.62 5.87 -15.84
N GLU A 250 -0.47 5.21 -16.25
CA GLU A 250 -1.83 5.64 -15.89
C GLU A 250 -2.26 5.19 -14.48
N VAL A 251 -1.69 4.09 -13.97
CA VAL A 251 -2.11 3.48 -12.70
C VAL A 251 -1.35 4.08 -11.53
N TRP A 252 -2.04 4.84 -10.70
CA TRP A 252 -1.51 5.36 -9.43
C TRP A 252 -2.01 4.50 -8.28
N VAL A 253 -1.08 3.86 -7.56
CA VAL A 253 -1.38 3.02 -6.38
C VAL A 253 -1.38 3.81 -5.08
N ALA A 254 -0.96 5.08 -5.13
CA ALA A 254 -0.92 6.01 -4.02
C ALA A 254 -1.89 7.18 -4.24
N SER A 255 -2.33 7.80 -3.14
CA SER A 255 -3.10 9.05 -3.20
C SER A 255 -2.22 10.19 -3.73
N ILE A 256 -2.71 10.92 -4.73
CA ILE A 256 -2.02 12.05 -5.36
C ILE A 256 -1.68 13.17 -4.38
N ILE A 257 -2.45 13.32 -3.31
CA ILE A 257 -2.24 14.33 -2.27
C ILE A 257 -1.72 13.73 -0.96
N ALA A 258 -1.18 12.51 -1.00
CA ALA A 258 -0.47 11.97 0.15
C ALA A 258 0.79 12.81 0.43
N VAL A 259 1.02 13.09 1.71
CA VAL A 259 2.28 13.63 2.21
C VAL A 259 3.16 12.44 2.56
N ASP A 260 3.58 11.71 1.54
CA ASP A 260 4.28 10.43 1.64
C ASP A 260 5.01 10.12 0.31
N ALA A 261 5.88 9.12 0.28
CA ALA A 261 6.52 8.62 -0.93
C ALA A 261 6.50 7.07 -0.94
N PHE A 262 6.63 6.45 -2.11
CA PHE A 262 6.44 5.01 -2.23
C PHE A 262 7.30 4.36 -3.31
N HIS A 263 7.83 3.18 -3.01
CA HIS A 263 8.37 2.24 -3.99
C HIS A 263 7.33 1.17 -4.31
N TYR A 264 6.84 1.16 -5.54
CA TYR A 264 5.91 0.15 -6.01
C TYR A 264 6.64 -1.02 -6.70
N PHE A 265 6.95 -2.06 -5.92
CA PHE A 265 7.78 -3.19 -6.35
C PHE A 265 7.32 -3.86 -7.65
N ASN A 266 6.00 -4.05 -7.81
CA ASN A 266 5.42 -4.75 -8.95
C ASN A 266 5.58 -4.01 -10.29
N ALA A 267 5.84 -2.71 -10.27
CA ALA A 267 6.15 -1.92 -11.47
C ALA A 267 7.61 -1.45 -11.50
N ASN A 268 8.40 -1.73 -10.46
CA ASN A 268 9.72 -1.16 -10.24
C ASN A 268 9.70 0.36 -10.44
N GLU A 269 8.89 1.07 -9.63
CA GLU A 269 8.60 2.48 -9.84
C GLU A 269 8.55 3.23 -8.51
N ILE A 270 9.15 4.42 -8.45
CA ILE A 270 9.06 5.32 -7.29
C ILE A 270 7.99 6.39 -7.51
N ILE A 271 7.21 6.70 -6.49
CA ILE A 271 6.04 7.57 -6.59
C ILE A 271 6.15 8.69 -5.55
N PHE A 272 6.18 9.93 -6.02
CA PHE A 272 6.20 11.16 -5.24
C PHE A 272 4.95 11.98 -5.54
N PRO A 273 3.86 11.80 -4.77
CA PRO A 273 2.62 12.55 -4.94
C PRO A 273 2.80 14.06 -4.77
N ALA A 274 1.90 14.85 -5.33
CA ALA A 274 1.90 16.31 -5.18
C ALA A 274 1.88 16.76 -3.71
N GLY A 275 1.30 15.95 -2.82
CA GLY A 275 1.22 16.24 -1.39
C GLY A 275 2.56 16.24 -0.65
N ILE A 276 3.59 15.48 -1.08
CA ILE A 276 4.90 15.50 -0.38
C ILE A 276 5.80 16.63 -0.87
N LEU A 277 5.55 17.19 -2.06
CA LEU A 277 6.35 18.26 -2.67
C LEU A 277 5.97 19.64 -2.11
N GLN A 278 6.05 19.77 -0.78
CA GLN A 278 5.82 21.00 -0.04
C GLN A 278 6.71 21.06 1.21
N PHE A 279 6.75 22.22 1.88
CA PHE A 279 7.53 22.40 3.11
C PHE A 279 7.04 21.43 4.22
N PRO A 280 7.95 20.81 5.01
CA PRO A 280 9.40 21.02 5.05
C PRO A 280 10.20 20.13 4.07
N MET A 281 9.53 19.23 3.35
CA MET A 281 10.21 18.27 2.48
C MET A 281 10.76 18.92 1.22
N PHE A 282 10.06 19.89 0.65
CA PHE A 282 10.44 20.58 -0.57
C PHE A 282 10.13 22.07 -0.50
N VAL A 283 11.09 22.91 -0.91
CA VAL A 283 10.94 24.36 -0.99
C VAL A 283 11.40 24.83 -2.36
N ARG A 284 10.46 25.33 -3.18
CA ARG A 284 10.66 25.66 -4.60
C ARG A 284 11.84 26.59 -4.89
N ASP A 285 12.02 27.59 -4.04
CA ASP A 285 13.01 28.67 -4.22
C ASP A 285 14.19 28.55 -3.23
N ALA A 286 14.34 27.40 -2.57
CA ALA A 286 15.48 27.15 -1.70
C ALA A 286 16.73 26.74 -2.51
N PRO A 287 17.94 26.98 -1.97
CA PRO A 287 19.15 26.38 -2.53
C PRO A 287 19.02 24.87 -2.63
N SER A 288 19.53 24.29 -3.72
CA SER A 288 19.34 22.87 -4.03
C SER A 288 19.72 21.94 -2.88
N TYR A 289 20.82 22.22 -2.16
CA TYR A 289 21.27 21.39 -1.03
C TYR A 289 20.23 21.22 0.08
N VAL A 290 19.29 22.16 0.25
CA VAL A 290 18.17 22.03 1.18
C VAL A 290 17.23 20.94 0.71
N ASN A 291 16.83 20.98 -0.57
CA ASN A 291 15.95 19.98 -1.15
C ASN A 291 16.64 18.60 -1.26
N TYR A 292 17.93 18.52 -1.59
CA TYR A 292 18.68 17.25 -1.57
C TYR A 292 18.74 16.64 -0.15
N GLY A 293 18.87 17.45 0.89
CA GLY A 293 18.87 16.98 2.29
C GLY A 293 17.48 16.61 2.82
N ALA A 294 16.41 17.10 2.19
CA ALA A 294 15.03 16.83 2.58
C ALA A 294 14.37 15.83 1.62
N ILE A 295 13.67 16.28 0.58
CA ILE A 295 13.04 15.37 -0.39
C ILE A 295 14.05 14.48 -1.13
N GLY A 296 15.29 14.93 -1.33
CA GLY A 296 16.34 14.11 -1.93
C GLY A 296 16.70 12.89 -1.10
N MET A 297 16.69 12.99 0.23
CA MET A 297 16.82 11.83 1.12
C MET A 297 15.64 10.86 0.91
N GLY A 298 14.41 11.38 0.80
CA GLY A 298 13.24 10.56 0.47
C GLY A 298 13.34 9.89 -0.90
N ILE A 299 13.91 10.57 -1.90
CA ILE A 299 14.17 9.98 -3.22
C ILE A 299 15.19 8.85 -3.14
N GLY A 300 16.30 9.04 -2.40
CA GLY A 300 17.27 7.99 -2.12
C GLY A 300 16.62 6.78 -1.44
N HIS A 301 15.82 7.03 -0.41
CA HIS A 301 15.08 6.02 0.34
C HIS A 301 14.19 5.15 -0.58
N GLU A 302 13.37 5.77 -1.44
CA GLU A 302 12.51 5.01 -2.37
C GLU A 302 13.30 4.28 -3.46
N ILE A 303 14.45 4.80 -3.91
CA ILE A 303 15.33 4.07 -4.83
C ILE A 303 15.93 2.84 -4.12
N THR A 304 16.37 3.00 -2.88
CA THR A 304 16.99 1.95 -2.06
C THR A 304 15.99 0.83 -1.71
N HIS A 305 14.70 1.13 -1.55
CA HIS A 305 13.67 0.10 -1.45
C HIS A 305 13.68 -0.89 -2.61
N GLY A 306 14.14 -0.50 -3.80
CA GLY A 306 14.37 -1.43 -4.91
C GLY A 306 15.34 -2.58 -4.59
N TYR A 307 16.14 -2.48 -3.52
CA TYR A 307 17.19 -3.43 -3.16
C TYR A 307 17.15 -3.88 -1.70
N ASP A 308 16.15 -3.44 -0.93
CA ASP A 308 15.98 -3.82 0.47
C ASP A 308 15.56 -5.31 0.61
N ASP A 309 15.16 -5.73 1.82
CA ASP A 309 14.79 -7.12 2.06
C ASP A 309 13.57 -7.60 1.25
N LEU A 310 12.68 -6.69 0.85
CA LEU A 310 11.54 -6.95 -0.03
C LEU A 310 11.90 -6.74 -1.49
N GLY A 311 12.47 -5.59 -1.85
CA GLY A 311 12.85 -5.23 -3.20
C GLY A 311 13.86 -6.18 -3.84
N ALA A 312 14.76 -6.77 -3.06
CA ALA A 312 15.67 -7.80 -3.54
C ALA A 312 14.95 -9.07 -4.05
N GLN A 313 13.68 -9.28 -3.70
CA GLN A 313 12.87 -10.42 -4.17
C GLN A 313 12.25 -10.16 -5.56
N TYR A 314 12.21 -8.90 -6.01
CA TYR A 314 11.62 -8.48 -7.28
C TYR A 314 12.70 -8.12 -8.31
N ASP A 315 12.58 -8.61 -9.53
CA ASP A 315 13.47 -8.21 -10.62
C ASP A 315 13.17 -6.80 -11.16
N GLY A 316 13.94 -6.34 -12.16
CA GLY A 316 13.75 -5.02 -12.79
C GLY A 316 12.42 -4.81 -13.53
N THR A 317 11.67 -5.89 -13.76
CA THR A 317 10.34 -5.88 -14.38
C THR A 317 9.21 -6.04 -13.35
N GLY A 318 9.55 -6.02 -12.05
CA GLY A 318 8.59 -6.15 -10.95
C GLY A 318 8.05 -7.57 -10.74
N ASN A 319 8.73 -8.60 -11.27
CA ASN A 319 8.36 -9.99 -11.05
C ASN A 319 9.12 -10.57 -9.85
N LEU A 320 8.39 -11.30 -9.00
CA LEU A 320 8.94 -12.02 -7.86
C LEU A 320 9.76 -13.23 -8.33
N ARG A 321 11.09 -13.12 -8.35
CA ARG A 321 12.00 -14.19 -8.77
C ARG A 321 13.39 -14.05 -8.14
N GLY A 322 14.09 -15.16 -7.94
CA GLY A 322 15.48 -15.14 -7.51
C GLY A 322 16.42 -14.70 -8.64
N TRP A 323 16.82 -13.43 -8.65
CA TRP A 323 17.75 -12.87 -9.65
C TRP A 323 19.17 -12.60 -9.12
N TRP A 324 19.38 -12.80 -7.81
CA TRP A 324 20.69 -12.72 -7.17
C TRP A 324 21.39 -14.07 -7.22
N ARG A 325 22.72 -14.08 -7.41
CA ARG A 325 23.48 -15.32 -7.19
C ARG A 325 23.44 -15.73 -5.70
N PRO A 326 23.43 -17.04 -5.39
CA PRO A 326 23.35 -17.51 -4.00
C PRO A 326 24.43 -16.96 -3.07
N ASP A 327 25.67 -16.80 -3.56
CA ASP A 327 26.77 -16.28 -2.74
C ASP A 327 26.58 -14.80 -2.39
N THR A 328 26.20 -13.97 -3.36
CA THR A 328 25.88 -12.55 -3.11
C THR A 328 24.67 -12.41 -2.20
N MET A 329 23.64 -13.23 -2.40
CA MET A 329 22.47 -13.26 -1.50
C MET A 329 22.90 -13.58 -0.06
N ARG A 330 23.80 -14.54 0.16
CA ARG A 330 24.33 -14.85 1.49
C ARG A 330 25.06 -13.65 2.12
N VAL A 331 25.85 -12.92 1.34
CA VAL A 331 26.52 -11.71 1.83
C VAL A 331 25.51 -10.59 2.14
N PHE A 332 24.49 -10.41 1.31
CA PHE A 332 23.39 -9.48 1.57
C PHE A 332 22.66 -9.81 2.88
N GLN A 333 22.31 -11.08 3.12
CA GLN A 333 21.67 -11.50 4.36
C GLN A 333 22.55 -11.20 5.59
N ASN A 334 23.88 -11.38 5.49
CA ASN A 334 24.81 -11.05 6.56
C ASN A 334 24.88 -9.53 6.82
N LYS A 335 24.91 -8.70 5.77
CA LYS A 335 24.87 -7.24 5.92
C LYS A 335 23.55 -6.76 6.51
N LYS A 336 22.43 -7.31 6.05
CA LYS A 336 21.09 -7.07 6.63
C LYS A 336 21.04 -7.39 8.12
N GLN A 337 21.69 -8.47 8.55
CA GLN A 337 21.75 -8.84 9.96
C GLN A 337 22.40 -7.76 10.84
N CYS A 338 23.33 -6.96 10.30
CA CYS A 338 23.91 -5.81 11.01
C CYS A 338 22.83 -4.78 11.39
N PHE A 339 21.98 -4.39 10.44
CA PHE A 339 20.86 -3.47 10.68
C PHE A 339 19.87 -4.03 11.72
N ILE A 340 19.51 -5.32 11.59
CA ILE A 340 18.62 -6.00 12.55
C ILE A 340 19.18 -5.90 13.97
N MET A 341 20.48 -6.15 14.15
CA MET A 341 21.11 -6.08 15.48
C MET A 341 21.22 -4.64 15.98
N GLN A 342 21.65 -3.71 15.12
CA GLN A 342 21.83 -2.30 15.47
C GLN A 342 20.53 -1.67 15.96
N TYR A 343 19.45 -1.83 15.19
CA TYR A 343 18.16 -1.24 15.51
C TYR A 343 17.43 -2.05 16.59
N GLY A 344 17.56 -3.37 16.60
CA GLY A 344 17.00 -4.23 17.66
C GLY A 344 17.61 -4.02 19.05
N ALA A 345 18.80 -3.39 19.13
CA ALA A 345 19.42 -2.99 20.39
C ALA A 345 18.84 -1.68 20.96
N LYS A 346 18.07 -0.91 20.17
CA LYS A 346 17.48 0.36 20.59
C LYS A 346 16.23 0.13 21.43
N THR A 347 16.08 0.96 22.45
CA THR A 347 14.89 1.01 23.30
C THR A 347 14.23 2.37 23.10
N GLU A 348 12.95 2.36 22.76
CA GLU A 348 12.16 3.57 22.59
C GLU A 348 11.91 4.20 23.98
N PRO A 349 12.26 5.48 24.17
CA PRO A 349 12.35 6.09 25.51
C PRO A 349 10.99 6.31 26.20
N VAL A 350 9.90 6.47 25.47
CA VAL A 350 8.57 6.77 26.04
C VAL A 350 7.90 5.51 26.58
N THR A 351 7.95 4.41 25.85
CA THR A 351 7.30 3.14 26.16
C THR A 351 8.23 2.12 26.80
N GLY A 352 9.54 2.35 26.73
CA GLY A 352 10.57 1.41 27.20
C GLY A 352 10.65 0.13 26.38
N ARG A 353 9.99 0.08 25.22
CA ARG A 353 9.96 -1.11 24.35
C ARG A 353 11.21 -1.16 23.47
N LYS A 354 11.76 -2.36 23.30
CA LYS A 354 12.80 -2.59 22.28
C LYS A 354 12.19 -2.52 20.89
N LEU A 355 12.91 -1.90 19.96
CA LEU A 355 12.53 -1.93 18.55
C LEU A 355 12.69 -3.36 18.02
N ASP A 356 11.78 -3.77 17.14
CA ASP A 356 11.94 -5.03 16.39
C ASP A 356 12.75 -4.74 15.13
N GLY A 357 14.06 -4.95 15.21
CA GLY A 357 14.97 -4.74 14.09
C GLY A 357 14.69 -5.64 12.88
N ARG A 358 13.95 -6.75 13.04
CA ARG A 358 13.51 -7.59 11.90
C ARG A 358 12.32 -6.98 11.20
N LEU A 359 11.41 -6.36 11.96
CA LEU A 359 10.23 -5.70 11.44
C LEU A 359 10.60 -4.45 10.61
N THR A 360 11.56 -3.66 11.10
CA THR A 360 11.93 -2.36 10.52
C THR A 360 13.07 -2.43 9.50
N VAL A 361 13.59 -3.63 9.19
CA VAL A 361 14.86 -3.76 8.45
C VAL A 361 14.85 -3.14 7.05
N GLY A 362 13.73 -3.20 6.32
CA GLY A 362 13.62 -2.59 4.99
C GLY A 362 13.78 -1.07 5.05
N GLU A 363 12.99 -0.42 5.92
CA GLU A 363 13.07 1.02 6.19
C GLU A 363 14.47 1.43 6.68
N ASN A 364 15.07 0.66 7.59
CA ASN A 364 16.41 0.98 8.08
C ASN A 364 17.46 0.89 6.96
N ILE A 365 17.33 -0.06 6.03
CA ILE A 365 18.23 -0.15 4.86
C ILE A 365 18.00 1.05 3.95
N ALA A 366 16.74 1.39 3.67
CA ALA A 366 16.36 2.51 2.82
C ALA A 366 16.81 3.88 3.39
N ASP A 367 16.72 4.09 4.70
CA ASP A 367 17.18 5.32 5.36
C ASP A 367 18.71 5.50 5.30
N ASN A 368 19.48 4.41 5.21
CA ASN A 368 20.95 4.47 5.23
C ASN A 368 21.61 4.44 3.86
N GLY A 369 20.94 3.82 2.87
CA GLY A 369 21.45 3.68 1.51
C GLY A 369 21.04 4.87 0.67
#